data_AF-W1Q467-F1
#
_entry.id   AF-W1Q467-F1
#
_cell.length_a   1.000
_cell.length_b   1.000
_cell.length_c   1.000
_cell.angle_alpha   90.00
_cell.angle_beta   90.00
_cell.angle_gamma   90.00
#
_symmetry.space_group_name_H-M   'P 1'
#
loop_
_entity.id
_entity.type
_entity.pdbx_description
1 polymer ?
#
loop_
_entity_poly.entity_id
_entity_poly.type
_entity_poly.pdbx_seq_one_letter_code
_entity_poly.pdbx_strand_id
1 'polypeptide(L)'
;MDITRNRGKWKLLLFLLILGGAFLVTRLVADSTQGKEEIIATFDNGIGGVDTMVRNGKALTLKVSSKSAKIESIEWKDKSAFDYNATKKLEDGQASISLEKSFRLRLAAAYQTQQSLYSAGAGHYPLAGESTKSSIKNLKINGQAVDEVKEYVDADGHTWYLWYFKNLKLNEDENVVSFD
;
A
#
# COMPACT_ATOMS: atom_id res chain seq x y z
N MET A 1 35.82 -10.07 -23.85
CA MET A 1 34.86 -10.65 -22.91
C MET A 1 34.21 -9.48 -22.18
N ASP A 2 33.04 -9.06 -22.63
CA ASP A 2 32.43 -7.76 -22.29
C ASP A 2 31.80 -7.75 -20.88
N ILE A 3 32.24 -6.79 -20.05
CA ILE A 3 31.81 -6.58 -18.65
C ILE A 3 30.70 -5.51 -18.57
N THR A 4 29.76 -5.50 -19.51
CA THR A 4 28.73 -4.44 -19.59
C THR A 4 27.29 -4.94 -19.39
N ARG A 5 27.05 -6.25 -19.29
CA ARG A 5 25.69 -6.83 -19.29
C ARG A 5 25.06 -7.08 -17.91
N ASN A 6 25.50 -6.40 -16.84
CA ASN A 6 24.93 -6.67 -15.50
C ASN A 6 24.64 -5.43 -14.61
N ARG A 7 24.94 -4.21 -15.06
CA ARG A 7 24.66 -2.99 -14.27
C ARG A 7 23.19 -2.59 -14.19
N GLY A 8 22.35 -3.03 -15.14
CA GLY A 8 20.92 -2.71 -15.16
C GLY A 8 20.09 -3.49 -14.14
N LYS A 9 20.44 -4.77 -13.91
CA LYS A 9 19.68 -5.66 -13.03
C LYS A 9 19.84 -5.33 -11.54
N TRP A 10 21.00 -4.83 -11.15
CA TRP A 10 21.25 -4.39 -9.77
C TRP A 10 20.48 -3.12 -9.38
N LYS A 11 20.28 -2.19 -10.32
CA LYS A 11 19.43 -1.01 -10.06
C LYS A 11 17.96 -1.41 -9.92
N LEU A 12 17.48 -2.37 -10.71
CA LEU A 12 16.10 -2.85 -10.62
C LEU A 12 15.83 -3.59 -9.29
N LEU A 13 16.80 -4.37 -8.79
CA LEU A 13 16.70 -5.01 -7.47
C LEU A 13 16.69 -4.01 -6.31
N LEU A 14 17.45 -2.91 -6.41
CA LEU A 14 17.39 -1.84 -5.41
C LEU A 14 16.05 -1.09 -5.44
N PHE A 15 15.43 -0.90 -6.61
CA PHE A 15 14.11 -0.27 -6.72
C PHE A 15 12.96 -1.18 -6.24
N LEU A 16 13.09 -2.50 -6.40
CA LEU A 16 12.13 -3.47 -5.84
C LEU A 16 12.11 -3.48 -4.31
N LEU A 17 13.23 -3.17 -3.65
CA LEU A 17 13.29 -2.99 -2.19
C LEU A 17 12.58 -1.71 -1.71
N ILE A 18 12.41 -0.71 -2.57
CA ILE A 18 11.73 0.55 -2.25
C ILE A 18 10.21 0.45 -2.54
N LEU A 19 9.80 -0.41 -3.47
CA LEU A 19 8.39 -0.58 -3.88
C LEU A 19 7.70 -1.82 -3.28
N GLY A 20 8.46 -2.77 -2.73
CA GLY A 20 7.98 -4.06 -2.23
C GLY A 20 8.02 -4.16 -0.70
N GLY A 21 7.23 -3.35 -0.01
CA GLY A 21 7.00 -3.48 1.43
C GLY A 21 5.85 -4.43 1.75
N ALA A 22 5.87 -5.67 1.27
CA ALA A 22 5.01 -6.73 1.79
C ALA A 22 5.93 -7.92 2.10
N PHE A 23 6.56 -7.88 3.27
CA PHE A 23 7.45 -8.94 3.73
C PHE A 23 6.99 -9.38 5.12
N LEU A 24 6.50 -10.61 5.22
CA LEU A 24 6.41 -11.33 6.49
C LEU A 24 7.84 -11.61 6.97
N VAL A 25 8.34 -10.81 7.92
CA VAL A 25 9.65 -11.04 8.56
C VAL A 25 9.44 -11.16 10.06
N THR A 26 9.50 -12.39 10.56
CA THR A 26 9.99 -12.66 11.92
C THR A 26 11.51 -12.57 11.89
N ARG A 27 12.08 -11.43 12.28
CA ARG A 27 13.42 -11.32 12.86
C ARG A 27 13.67 -9.91 13.41
N LEU A 28 13.99 -9.88 14.69
CA LEU A 28 14.50 -8.74 15.44
C LEU A 28 15.78 -8.19 14.77
N VAL A 29 15.65 -7.03 14.14
CA VAL A 29 16.73 -6.05 14.05
C VAL A 29 16.09 -4.74 14.50
N ALA A 30 16.64 -4.13 15.55
CA ALA A 30 16.17 -2.85 16.05
C ALA A 30 16.40 -1.79 14.96
N ASP A 31 15.34 -1.46 14.23
CA ASP A 31 15.32 -0.42 13.21
C ASP A 31 15.05 0.90 13.93
N SER A 32 16.01 1.82 13.92
CA SER A 32 15.97 3.12 14.61
C SER A 32 14.99 4.12 13.97
N THR A 33 13.95 3.62 13.34
CA THR A 33 12.85 4.33 12.66
C THR A 33 11.50 4.13 13.39
N GLN A 34 11.52 3.65 14.64
CA GLN A 34 10.32 3.53 15.47
C GLN A 34 9.88 4.91 15.98
N GLY A 35 8.85 5.46 15.35
CA GLY A 35 8.04 6.55 15.90
C GLY A 35 6.98 6.02 16.89
N LYS A 36 6.23 6.94 17.49
CA LYS A 36 5.04 6.57 18.27
C LYS A 36 4.00 5.98 17.31
N GLU A 37 3.38 4.86 17.69
CA GLU A 37 2.23 4.35 16.95
C GLU A 37 1.05 5.31 17.05
N GLU A 38 0.51 5.68 15.89
CA GLU A 38 -0.61 6.60 15.75
C GLU A 38 -1.69 5.95 14.88
N ILE A 39 -2.92 5.88 15.39
CA ILE A 39 -4.08 5.53 14.56
C ILE A 39 -4.43 6.76 13.73
N ILE A 40 -4.25 6.65 12.42
CA ILE A 40 -4.43 7.78 11.49
C ILE A 40 -5.74 7.68 10.69
N ALA A 41 -6.32 6.49 10.59
CA ALA A 41 -7.64 6.29 10.02
C ALA A 41 -8.27 4.97 10.49
N THR A 42 -9.59 4.95 10.52
CA THR A 42 -10.42 3.75 10.70
C THR A 42 -11.44 3.66 9.57
N PHE A 43 -11.78 2.47 9.12
CA PHE A 43 -12.70 2.24 8.01
C PHE A 43 -13.72 1.18 8.40
N ASP A 44 -15.00 1.41 8.09
CA ASP A 44 -15.99 0.33 8.15
C ASP A 44 -15.70 -0.65 7.02
N ASN A 45 -15.38 -1.89 7.38
CA ASN A 45 -14.95 -2.90 6.41
C ASN A 45 -16.11 -3.61 5.70
N GLY A 46 -17.36 -3.24 5.99
CA GLY A 46 -18.55 -3.75 5.32
C GLY A 46 -18.94 -5.18 5.72
N ILE A 47 -18.18 -5.81 6.63
CA ILE A 47 -18.48 -7.13 7.21
C ILE A 47 -18.77 -7.04 8.71
N GLY A 48 -19.14 -5.84 9.18
CA GLY A 48 -19.45 -5.56 10.58
C GLY A 48 -18.23 -5.38 11.49
N GLY A 49 -17.03 -5.20 10.91
CA GLY A 49 -15.78 -4.89 11.61
C GLY A 49 -15.24 -3.50 11.26
N VAL A 50 -14.05 -3.19 11.80
CA VAL A 50 -13.35 -1.93 11.55
C VAL A 50 -11.90 -2.23 11.20
N ASP A 51 -11.45 -1.72 10.07
CA ASP A 51 -10.04 -1.77 9.69
C ASP A 51 -9.34 -0.48 10.09
N THR A 52 -8.08 -0.58 10.49
CA THR A 52 -7.35 0.55 11.08
C THR A 52 -6.01 0.74 10.39
N MET A 53 -5.75 1.95 9.90
CA MET A 53 -4.43 2.37 9.48
C MET A 53 -3.67 2.94 10.67
N VAL A 54 -2.48 2.40 10.91
CA VAL A 54 -1.55 2.82 11.95
C VAL A 54 -0.28 3.31 11.30
N ARG A 55 0.16 4.51 11.67
CA ARG A 55 1.47 5.04 11.31
C ARG A 55 2.46 4.80 12.44
N ASN A 56 3.67 4.39 12.08
CA ASN A 56 4.81 4.35 12.97
C ASN A 56 6.04 4.87 12.22
N GLY A 57 6.38 6.15 12.46
CA GLY A 57 7.43 6.83 11.70
C GLY A 57 7.08 6.91 10.22
N LYS A 58 7.89 6.29 9.37
CA LYS A 58 7.63 6.17 7.92
C LYS A 58 6.75 4.99 7.54
N ALA A 59 6.50 4.07 8.48
CA ALA A 59 5.77 2.86 8.19
C ALA A 59 4.26 3.07 8.31
N LEU A 60 3.52 2.50 7.36
CA LEU A 60 2.08 2.29 7.42
C LEU A 60 1.82 0.81 7.72
N THR A 61 0.96 0.55 8.70
CA THR A 61 0.38 -0.76 8.95
C THR A 61 -1.13 -0.68 8.78
N LEU A 62 -1.73 -1.58 7.99
CA LEU A 62 -3.19 -1.78 8.00
C LEU A 62 -3.50 -3.00 8.86
N LYS A 63 -4.31 -2.80 9.89
CA LYS A 63 -4.89 -3.85 10.74
C LYS A 63 -6.30 -4.14 10.25
N VAL A 64 -6.50 -5.32 9.71
CA VAL A 64 -7.78 -5.79 9.15
C VAL A 64 -8.46 -6.66 10.19
N SER A 65 -9.70 -6.32 10.55
CA SER A 65 -10.50 -7.14 11.46
C SER A 65 -11.41 -8.08 10.69
N SER A 66 -11.55 -9.31 11.16
CA SER A 66 -12.47 -10.29 10.59
C SER A 66 -13.28 -10.93 11.72
N LYS A 67 -14.58 -10.65 11.75
CA LYS A 67 -15.49 -11.20 12.78
C LYS A 67 -15.96 -12.63 12.50
N SER A 68 -15.78 -13.13 11.28
CA SER A 68 -16.46 -14.35 10.81
C SER A 68 -15.62 -15.27 9.93
N ALA A 69 -14.35 -14.93 9.65
CA ALA A 69 -13.47 -15.79 8.85
C ALA A 69 -12.54 -16.64 9.71
N LYS A 70 -12.03 -17.72 9.11
CA LYS A 70 -11.00 -18.59 9.70
C LYS A 70 -9.72 -17.83 10.10
N ILE A 71 -9.47 -16.70 9.44
CA ILE A 71 -8.43 -15.74 9.79
C ILE A 71 -9.11 -14.56 10.49
N GLU A 72 -8.80 -14.36 11.77
CA GLU A 72 -9.43 -13.34 12.62
C GLU A 72 -8.84 -11.94 12.42
N SER A 73 -7.57 -11.86 12.01
CA SER A 73 -6.92 -10.60 11.67
C SER A 73 -5.85 -10.77 10.60
N ILE A 74 -5.69 -9.73 9.76
CA ILE A 74 -4.62 -9.63 8.76
C ILE A 74 -3.91 -8.30 9.01
N GLU A 75 -2.58 -8.35 8.99
CA GLU A 75 -1.75 -7.14 9.04
C GLU A 75 -0.82 -7.10 7.83
N TRP A 76 -0.75 -5.96 7.16
CA TRP A 76 0.31 -5.69 6.19
C TRP A 76 1.00 -4.36 6.52
N LYS A 77 2.28 -4.27 6.19
CA LYS A 77 3.14 -3.16 6.59
C LYS A 77 4.02 -2.66 5.45
N ASP A 78 3.79 -1.43 4.99
CA ASP A 78 4.70 -0.70 4.11
C ASP A 78 5.67 0.14 4.97
N LYS A 79 6.98 -0.09 4.87
CA LYS A 79 7.98 0.57 5.72
C LYS A 79 8.30 2.02 5.33
N SER A 80 7.88 2.45 4.15
CA SER A 80 8.28 3.73 3.55
C SER A 80 7.12 4.59 3.06
N ALA A 81 5.89 4.13 3.25
CA ALA A 81 4.64 4.83 2.92
C ALA A 81 4.65 6.34 3.25
N PHE A 82 5.16 6.71 4.43
CA PHE A 82 5.17 8.11 4.91
C PHE A 82 6.49 8.85 4.67
N ASP A 83 7.23 8.54 3.60
CA ASP A 83 8.30 9.40 3.09
C ASP A 83 7.73 10.45 2.13
N TYR A 84 7.31 11.60 2.67
CA TYR A 84 6.60 12.64 1.90
C TYR A 84 7.33 13.05 0.62
N ASN A 85 8.64 13.32 0.71
CA ASN A 85 9.43 13.78 -0.43
C ASN A 85 9.59 12.69 -1.49
N ALA A 86 9.76 11.44 -1.09
CA ALA A 86 9.84 10.33 -2.04
C ALA A 86 8.49 10.08 -2.71
N THR A 87 7.40 10.01 -1.94
CA THR A 87 6.04 9.80 -2.44
C THR A 87 5.63 10.91 -3.40
N LYS A 88 5.82 12.18 -3.01
CA LYS A 88 5.52 13.33 -3.86
C LYS A 88 6.31 13.34 -5.16
N LYS A 89 7.62 13.05 -5.14
CA LYS A 89 8.44 12.97 -6.37
C LYS A 89 7.94 11.89 -7.33
N LEU A 90 7.49 10.76 -6.78
CA LEU A 90 6.93 9.68 -7.58
C LEU A 90 5.58 10.09 -8.20
N GLU A 91 4.71 10.71 -7.42
CA GLU A 91 3.39 11.18 -7.86
C GLU A 91 3.45 12.36 -8.84
N ASP A 92 4.46 13.22 -8.70
CA ASP A 92 4.75 14.33 -9.64
C ASP A 92 5.39 13.85 -10.94
N GLY A 93 5.64 12.54 -11.11
CA GLY A 93 6.31 11.99 -12.29
C GLY A 93 7.78 12.40 -12.41
N GLN A 94 8.38 12.90 -11.33
CA GLN A 94 9.81 13.24 -11.26
C GLN A 94 10.68 12.01 -10.97
N ALA A 95 10.05 10.88 -10.65
CA ALA A 95 10.71 9.58 -10.60
C ALA A 95 10.87 8.97 -12.00
N SER A 96 11.73 7.95 -12.13
CA SER A 96 11.90 7.20 -13.39
C SER A 96 10.70 6.31 -13.77
N ILE A 97 9.58 6.42 -13.03
CA ILE A 97 8.37 5.62 -13.16
C ILE A 97 7.15 6.54 -12.99
N SER A 98 6.12 6.37 -13.82
CA SER A 98 4.87 7.11 -13.66
C SER A 98 4.08 6.62 -12.45
N LEU A 99 3.20 7.49 -11.92
CA LEU A 99 2.27 7.15 -10.84
C LEU A 99 1.40 5.93 -11.18
N GLU A 100 0.88 5.87 -12.39
CA GLU A 100 0.08 4.73 -12.84
C GLU A 100 0.88 3.43 -12.79
N LYS A 101 2.15 3.46 -13.23
CA LYS A 101 3.01 2.28 -13.24
C LYS A 101 3.43 1.86 -11.83
N SER A 102 3.61 2.80 -10.89
CA SER A 102 3.88 2.46 -9.49
C SER A 102 2.65 1.80 -8.85
N PHE A 103 1.45 2.31 -9.11
CA PHE A 103 0.19 1.69 -8.68
C PHE A 103 0.08 0.26 -9.23
N ARG A 104 0.27 0.05 -10.53
CA ARG A 104 0.22 -1.29 -11.14
C ARG A 104 1.18 -2.29 -10.49
N LEU A 105 2.40 -1.86 -10.12
CA LEU A 105 3.33 -2.72 -9.38
C LEU A 105 2.82 -3.08 -7.97
N ARG A 106 2.25 -2.10 -7.25
CA ARG A 106 1.63 -2.34 -5.92
C ARG A 106 0.43 -3.29 -6.04
N LEU A 107 -0.37 -3.16 -7.10
CA LEU A 107 -1.52 -4.04 -7.37
C LEU A 107 -1.10 -5.47 -7.71
N ALA A 108 -0.01 -5.68 -8.45
CA ALA A 108 0.49 -7.02 -8.73
C ALA A 108 0.92 -7.76 -7.44
N ALA A 109 1.61 -7.06 -6.52
CA ALA A 109 1.97 -7.62 -5.21
C ALA A 109 0.74 -7.88 -4.33
N ALA A 110 -0.23 -6.97 -4.36
CA ALA A 110 -1.49 -7.12 -3.64
C ALA A 110 -2.33 -8.30 -4.17
N TYR A 111 -2.34 -8.53 -5.49
CA TYR A 111 -3.02 -9.68 -6.10
C TYR A 111 -2.49 -11.00 -5.53
N GLN A 112 -1.18 -11.20 -5.53
CA GLN A 112 -0.57 -12.42 -4.99
C GLN A 112 -0.93 -12.63 -3.51
N THR A 113 -0.94 -11.55 -2.72
CA THR A 113 -1.33 -11.59 -1.31
C THR A 113 -2.80 -11.94 -1.14
N GLN A 114 -3.68 -11.31 -1.92
CA GLN A 114 -5.12 -11.56 -1.94
C GLN A 114 -5.42 -13.04 -2.26
N GLN A 115 -4.80 -13.59 -3.30
CA GLN A 115 -4.98 -14.99 -3.69
C GLN A 115 -4.52 -15.96 -2.60
N SER A 116 -3.38 -15.69 -1.96
CA SER A 116 -2.88 -16.50 -0.85
C SER A 116 -3.83 -16.48 0.35
N LEU A 117 -4.38 -15.31 0.69
CA LEU A 117 -5.27 -15.16 1.84
C LEU A 117 -6.64 -15.81 1.60
N TYR A 118 -7.22 -15.63 0.41
CA TYR A 118 -8.45 -16.31 0.04
C TYR A 118 -8.27 -17.84 -0.01
N SER A 119 -7.15 -18.33 -0.53
CA SER A 119 -6.83 -19.77 -0.50
C SER A 119 -6.69 -20.31 0.93
N ALA A 120 -6.23 -19.48 1.88
CA ALA A 120 -6.16 -19.82 3.30
C ALA A 120 -7.51 -19.71 4.04
N GLY A 121 -8.57 -19.23 3.38
CA GLY A 121 -9.91 -19.09 3.93
C GLY A 121 -10.24 -17.72 4.52
N ALA A 122 -9.49 -16.67 4.16
CA ALA A 122 -9.92 -15.30 4.45
C ALA A 122 -11.26 -15.01 3.75
N GLY A 123 -12.21 -14.41 4.46
CA GLY A 123 -13.47 -13.95 3.86
C GLY A 123 -13.38 -12.53 3.28
N HIS A 124 -12.31 -11.80 3.60
CA HIS A 124 -12.17 -10.38 3.32
C HIS A 124 -10.70 -10.00 3.21
N TYR A 125 -10.38 -9.15 2.23
CA TYR A 125 -9.06 -8.56 2.05
C TYR A 125 -9.22 -7.16 1.46
N PRO A 126 -9.08 -6.10 2.28
CA PRO A 126 -9.16 -4.73 1.79
C PRO A 126 -7.84 -4.32 1.15
N LEU A 127 -7.91 -3.33 0.26
CA LEU A 127 -6.73 -2.68 -0.29
C LEU A 127 -6.70 -1.23 0.19
N ALA A 128 -5.54 -0.76 0.64
CA ALA A 128 -5.45 0.58 1.19
C ALA A 128 -4.04 1.19 1.03
N GLY A 129 -3.96 2.50 1.20
CA GLY A 129 -2.68 3.20 1.18
C GLY A 129 -2.83 4.70 1.33
N GLU A 130 -1.78 5.39 0.90
CA GLU A 130 -1.52 6.79 1.13
C GLU A 130 -1.14 7.49 -0.17
N SER A 131 -1.39 8.80 -0.25
CA SER A 131 -1.02 9.66 -1.37
C SER A 131 -0.80 11.10 -0.89
N THR A 132 0.05 11.85 -1.59
CA THR A 132 0.17 13.31 -1.39
C THR A 132 -0.73 14.11 -2.34
N LYS A 133 -1.49 13.42 -3.21
CA LYS A 133 -2.34 14.04 -4.24
C LYS A 133 -3.82 13.89 -3.93
N SER A 134 -4.55 14.99 -3.99
CA SER A 134 -6.01 15.01 -3.85
C SER A 134 -6.74 14.27 -4.97
N SER A 135 -6.11 14.09 -6.13
CA SER A 135 -6.67 13.32 -7.26
C SER A 135 -6.98 11.87 -6.90
N ILE A 136 -6.41 11.33 -5.82
CA ILE A 136 -6.75 10.01 -5.31
C ILE A 136 -8.24 9.87 -4.96
N LYS A 137 -8.94 10.99 -4.69
CA LYS A 137 -10.40 11.00 -4.47
C LYS A 137 -11.19 10.52 -5.70
N ASN A 138 -10.58 10.56 -6.89
CA ASN A 138 -11.15 10.07 -8.13
C ASN A 138 -10.58 8.70 -8.55
N LEU A 139 -9.78 8.05 -7.68
CA LEU A 139 -9.15 6.78 -8.00
C LEU A 139 -10.19 5.73 -8.37
N LYS A 140 -10.00 5.11 -9.53
CA LYS A 140 -10.71 3.91 -9.96
C LYS A 140 -9.70 2.83 -10.28
N ILE A 141 -9.99 1.61 -9.83
CA ILE A 141 -9.24 0.40 -10.19
C ILE A 141 -10.22 -0.60 -10.77
N ASN A 142 -9.93 -1.10 -11.98
CA ASN A 142 -10.83 -2.01 -12.71
C ASN A 142 -12.26 -1.46 -12.84
N GLY A 143 -12.40 -0.13 -12.97
CA GLY A 143 -13.68 0.58 -13.03
C GLY A 143 -14.38 0.77 -11.68
N GLN A 144 -13.91 0.14 -10.60
CA GLN A 144 -14.43 0.36 -9.25
C GLN A 144 -13.81 1.62 -8.65
N ALA A 145 -14.66 2.57 -8.25
CA ALA A 145 -14.22 3.76 -7.53
C ALA A 145 -13.74 3.41 -6.11
N VAL A 146 -12.79 4.19 -5.61
CA VAL A 146 -12.34 4.11 -4.22
C VAL A 146 -13.52 4.24 -3.26
N ASP A 147 -13.61 3.34 -2.27
CA ASP A 147 -14.73 3.31 -1.34
C ASP A 147 -14.67 4.48 -0.36
N GLU A 148 -13.47 4.82 0.11
CA GLU A 148 -13.28 5.93 1.05
C GLU A 148 -11.90 6.57 0.90
N VAL A 149 -11.85 7.91 1.05
CA VAL A 149 -10.60 8.67 1.16
C VAL A 149 -10.70 9.60 2.36
N LYS A 150 -9.76 9.47 3.30
CA LYS A 150 -9.63 10.34 4.47
C LYS A 150 -8.42 11.26 4.34
N GLU A 151 -8.54 12.46 4.87
CA GLU A 151 -7.42 13.39 4.97
C GLU A 151 -6.74 13.24 6.34
N TYR A 152 -5.42 13.26 6.33
CA TYR A 152 -4.58 13.23 7.52
C TYR A 152 -3.47 14.27 7.35
N VAL A 153 -3.25 15.11 8.36
CA VAL A 153 -2.16 16.09 8.37
C VAL A 153 -1.12 15.61 9.36
N ASP A 154 0.12 15.42 8.90
CA ASP A 154 1.20 14.99 9.78
C ASP A 154 1.77 16.12 10.65
N ALA A 155 2.66 15.75 11.58
CA ALA A 155 3.32 16.68 12.49
C ALA A 155 4.15 17.76 11.77
N ASP A 156 4.56 17.53 10.52
CA ASP A 156 5.31 18.48 9.70
C ASP A 156 4.38 19.39 8.87
N GLY A 157 3.06 19.22 8.99
CA GLY A 157 2.04 20.00 8.28
C GLY A 157 1.73 19.50 6.87
N HIS A 158 2.21 18.31 6.48
CA HIS A 158 1.90 17.74 5.18
C HIS A 158 0.53 17.05 5.19
N THR A 159 -0.30 17.35 4.19
CA THR A 159 -1.55 16.64 3.94
C THR A 159 -1.30 15.34 3.19
N TRP A 160 -1.88 14.27 3.73
CA TRP A 160 -1.95 12.94 3.17
C TRP A 160 -3.40 12.57 2.90
N TYR A 161 -3.62 11.85 1.80
CA TYR A 161 -4.89 11.29 1.42
C TYR A 161 -4.82 9.77 1.57
N LEU A 162 -5.50 9.25 2.59
CA LEU A 162 -5.55 7.84 2.95
C LEU A 162 -6.72 7.18 2.22
N TRP A 163 -6.43 6.35 1.23
CA TRP A 163 -7.42 5.71 0.37
C TRP A 163 -7.65 4.26 0.77
N TYR A 164 -8.89 3.79 0.60
CA TYR A 164 -9.32 2.46 1.04
C TYR A 164 -10.37 1.88 0.10
N PHE A 165 -10.17 0.61 -0.27
CA PHE A 165 -11.13 -0.25 -0.93
C PHE A 165 -11.48 -1.40 0.01
N LYS A 166 -12.77 -1.56 0.33
CA LYS A 166 -13.30 -2.64 1.17
C LYS A 166 -13.13 -3.99 0.49
N ASN A 167 -13.50 -4.06 -0.78
CA ASN A 167 -13.52 -5.32 -1.52
C ASN A 167 -13.25 -5.05 -3.00
N LEU A 168 -11.97 -4.91 -3.33
CA LEU A 168 -11.52 -4.75 -4.71
C LEU A 168 -11.04 -6.10 -5.23
N LYS A 169 -11.60 -6.54 -6.36
CA LYS A 169 -11.12 -7.72 -7.07
C LYS A 169 -9.96 -7.34 -7.99
N LEU A 170 -8.79 -7.90 -7.70
CA LEU A 170 -7.60 -7.70 -8.50
C LEU A 170 -7.50 -8.78 -9.58
N ASN A 171 -7.00 -8.37 -10.74
CA ASN A 171 -6.63 -9.26 -11.84
C ASN A 171 -5.14 -9.62 -11.73
N GLU A 172 -4.73 -10.73 -12.32
CA GLU A 172 -3.32 -11.17 -12.35
C GLU A 172 -2.44 -10.21 -13.15
N ASP A 173 -2.85 -9.89 -14.38
CA ASP A 173 -1.98 -9.22 -15.35
C ASP A 173 -2.40 -7.77 -15.66
N GLU A 174 -3.71 -7.49 -15.74
CA GLU A 174 -4.21 -6.20 -16.23
C GLU A 174 -5.17 -5.54 -15.23
N ASN A 175 -4.59 -4.95 -14.19
CA ASN A 175 -5.32 -3.98 -13.38
C ASN A 175 -5.24 -2.59 -14.05
N VAL A 176 -6.40 -2.00 -14.33
CA VAL A 176 -6.51 -0.68 -14.95
C VAL A 176 -6.71 0.36 -13.87
N VAL A 177 -5.88 1.40 -13.86
CA VAL A 177 -5.91 2.49 -12.87
C VAL A 177 -6.24 3.79 -13.58
N SER A 178 -7.22 4.52 -13.07
CA SER A 178 -7.55 5.86 -13.57
C SER A 178 -7.86 6.83 -12.43
N PHE A 179 -7.76 8.13 -12.73
CA PHE A 179 -8.04 9.23 -11.80
C PHE A 179 -9.06 10.23 -12.40
N ASP A 180 -9.70 9.82 -13.51
CA ASP A 180 -10.70 10.58 -14.27
C ASP A 180 -12.12 10.39 -13.74
#